data_AF-A0A257TFW8-F1
#
_entry.id   AF-A0A257TFW8-F1
#
_cell.length_a   1.000
_cell.length_b   1.000
_cell.length_c   1.000
_cell.angle_alpha   90.00
_cell.angle_beta   90.00
_cell.angle_gamma   90.00
#
_symmetry.space_group_name_H-M   'P 1'
#
loop_
_entity.id
_entity.type
_entity.pdbx_description
1 polymer ?
#
loop_
_entity_poly.entity_id
_entity_poly.type
_entity_poly.pdbx_seq_one_letter_code
_entity_poly.pdbx_strand_id
1 'polypeptide(L)'
;MLTALSKYPHPFLLYMQEDYFLKRPVSSLRVQALIDVMQKERAACLMLYPAPGPNSRYKNYRDIGAIRPGTPYRVSLQAGIWNTEVFTRLLKKGERGAEMEHDGSARSYDFSEPFLSVSRGVFFPYDKSAVVDYFSTGITKGRWHGGVRRFFAAQGVSADLSHRPVESSAAARRHFLKSLPFLSPLVRFAFRIEYKLKTLFE
;
A
#
# COMPACT_ATOMS: atom_id res chain seq x y z
N MET A 1 8.55 -14.55 0.67
CA MET A 1 9.39 -13.33 0.76
C MET A 1 10.82 -13.67 1.17
N LEU A 2 11.09 -14.29 2.33
CA LEU A 2 12.46 -14.63 2.79
C LEU A 2 13.32 -15.37 1.74
N THR A 3 12.76 -16.37 1.05
CA THR A 3 13.44 -17.09 -0.04
C THR A 3 13.84 -16.20 -1.22
N ALA A 4 13.08 -15.15 -1.51
CA ALA A 4 13.42 -14.21 -2.58
C ALA A 4 14.57 -13.28 -2.13
N LEU A 5 14.51 -12.79 -0.88
CA LEU A 5 15.54 -11.92 -0.31
C LEU A 5 16.91 -12.62 -0.22
N SER A 6 16.93 -13.92 0.08
CA SER A 6 18.18 -14.69 0.08
C SER A 6 18.79 -14.88 -1.31
N LYS A 7 18.00 -14.77 -2.38
CA LYS A 7 18.45 -14.93 -3.77
C LYS A 7 18.91 -13.61 -4.39
N TYR A 8 18.34 -12.50 -3.95
CA TYR A 8 18.59 -11.17 -4.50
C TYR A 8 19.04 -10.19 -3.41
N PRO A 9 20.32 -10.27 -2.96
CA PRO A 9 20.84 -9.48 -1.85
C PRO A 9 21.16 -8.04 -2.29
N HIS A 10 20.14 -7.27 -2.62
CA HIS A 10 20.27 -5.83 -2.88
C HIS A 10 20.00 -5.03 -1.59
N PRO A 11 20.66 -3.88 -1.39
CA PRO A 11 20.46 -3.05 -0.18
C PRO A 11 19.03 -2.50 -0.09
N PHE A 12 18.38 -2.30 -1.24
CA PHE A 12 17.00 -1.90 -1.34
C PHE A 12 16.21 -2.88 -2.19
N LEU A 13 14.96 -3.08 -1.81
CA LEU A 13 13.97 -3.84 -2.57
C LEU A 13 12.79 -2.95 -2.93
N LEU A 14 12.25 -3.14 -4.13
CA LEU A 14 10.94 -2.64 -4.49
C LEU A 14 9.91 -3.75 -4.22
N TYR A 15 8.97 -3.48 -3.33
CA TYR A 15 7.84 -4.37 -3.08
C TYR A 15 6.60 -3.85 -3.80
N MET A 16 5.89 -4.73 -4.50
CA MET A 16 4.58 -4.45 -5.11
C MET A 16 3.80 -5.77 -5.26
N GLN A 17 2.47 -5.72 -5.16
CA GLN A 17 1.62 -6.88 -5.39
C GLN A 17 1.31 -7.05 -6.89
N GLU A 18 1.15 -8.30 -7.34
CA GLU A 18 0.89 -8.62 -8.76
C GLU A 18 -0.47 -8.11 -9.26
N ASP A 19 -1.41 -7.83 -8.35
CA ASP A 19 -2.73 -7.29 -8.65
C ASP A 19 -2.80 -5.76 -8.56
N TYR A 20 -1.65 -5.08 -8.47
CA TYR A 20 -1.55 -3.62 -8.50
C TYR A 20 -1.19 -3.17 -9.91
N PHE A 21 -2.21 -2.83 -10.70
CA PHE A 21 -2.03 -2.49 -12.10
C PHE A 21 -1.66 -1.02 -12.27
N LEU A 22 -0.49 -0.74 -12.81
CA LEU A 22 -0.02 0.63 -13.08
C LEU A 22 -1.00 1.34 -14.02
N LYS A 23 -1.44 2.55 -13.63
CA LYS A 23 -2.34 3.37 -14.45
C LYS A 23 -1.62 4.16 -15.54
N ARG A 24 -0.31 4.33 -15.39
CA ARG A 24 0.56 5.16 -16.24
C ARG A 24 2.03 4.75 -16.07
N PRO A 25 2.91 5.12 -17.00
CA PRO A 25 4.36 4.94 -16.84
C PRO A 25 4.88 5.57 -15.55
N VAL A 26 5.80 4.86 -14.88
CA VAL A 26 6.48 5.33 -13.67
C VAL A 26 7.79 6.01 -14.05
N SER A 27 8.06 7.18 -13.47
CA SER A 27 9.30 7.91 -13.73
C SER A 27 10.47 7.31 -12.94
N SER A 28 11.44 6.72 -13.64
CA SER A 28 12.67 6.21 -13.02
C SER A 28 13.45 7.29 -12.27
N LEU A 29 13.46 8.53 -12.78
CA LEU A 29 14.11 9.66 -12.12
C LEU A 29 13.47 9.99 -10.76
N ARG A 30 12.13 9.95 -10.68
CA ARG A 30 11.42 10.16 -9.40
C ARG A 30 11.70 9.03 -8.43
N VAL A 31 11.71 7.78 -8.90
CA VAL A 31 12.05 6.61 -8.07
C VAL A 31 13.48 6.71 -7.55
N GLN A 32 14.45 7.08 -8.41
CA GLN A 32 15.84 7.25 -8.01
C GLN A 32 15.99 8.33 -6.92
N ALA A 33 15.36 9.49 -7.10
CA ALA A 33 15.40 10.55 -6.09
C ALA A 33 14.88 10.09 -4.71
N LEU A 34 13.88 9.21 -4.67
CA LEU A 34 13.38 8.63 -3.42
C LEU A 34 14.37 7.63 -2.81
N ILE A 35 15.07 6.84 -3.63
CA ILE A 35 16.15 5.95 -3.17
C ILE A 35 17.27 6.78 -2.55
N ASP A 36 17.65 7.89 -3.17
CA ASP A 36 18.70 8.78 -2.66
C ASP A 36 18.31 9.36 -1.28
N VAL A 37 17.03 9.71 -1.08
CA VAL A 37 16.50 10.09 0.23
C VAL A 37 16.61 8.94 1.22
N MET A 38 16.20 7.73 0.84
CA MET A 38 16.29 6.57 1.74
C MET A 38 17.73 6.28 2.17
N GLN A 39 18.68 6.40 1.25
CA GLN A 39 20.12 6.23 1.54
C GLN A 39 20.61 7.31 2.52
N LYS A 40 20.36 8.58 2.20
CA LYS A 40 20.77 9.72 3.02
C LYS A 40 20.20 9.67 4.44
N GLU A 41 18.93 9.31 4.54
CA GLU A 41 18.17 9.33 5.80
C GLU A 41 18.20 7.99 6.53
N ARG A 42 18.87 6.98 5.95
CA ARG A 42 18.92 5.59 6.45
C ARG A 42 17.52 5.07 6.78
N ALA A 43 16.57 5.30 5.86
CA ALA A 43 15.17 5.00 6.08
C ALA A 43 14.89 3.49 6.03
N ALA A 44 13.98 3.05 6.89
CA ALA A 44 13.44 1.69 6.88
C ALA A 44 12.73 1.39 5.56
N CYS A 45 11.89 2.34 5.15
CA CYS A 45 11.09 2.25 3.94
C CYS A 45 10.64 3.62 3.47
N LEU A 46 10.20 3.67 2.22
CA LEU A 46 9.50 4.78 1.63
C LEU A 46 8.32 4.26 0.80
N MET A 47 7.10 4.50 1.29
CA MET A 47 5.87 4.12 0.59
C MET A 47 5.67 5.01 -0.64
N LEU A 48 5.49 4.40 -1.81
CA LEU A 48 5.34 5.07 -3.10
C LEU A 48 3.90 5.51 -3.37
N TYR A 49 2.96 5.05 -2.54
CA TYR A 49 1.55 5.40 -2.56
C TYR A 49 1.05 5.73 -1.15
N PRO A 50 0.39 6.88 -0.93
CA PRO A 50 0.01 7.35 0.40
C PRO A 50 -1.28 6.70 0.91
N ALA A 51 -1.21 5.41 1.24
CA ALA A 51 -2.30 4.66 1.88
C ALA A 51 -1.78 3.58 2.88
N PRO A 52 -1.56 3.93 4.15
CA PRO A 52 -1.74 5.26 4.73
C PRO A 52 -0.66 6.24 4.27
N GLY A 53 -1.06 7.51 4.12
CA GLY A 53 -0.11 8.59 3.94
C GLY A 53 0.66 8.90 5.23
N PRO A 54 1.69 9.75 5.17
CA PRO A 54 2.41 10.16 6.37
C PRO A 54 1.51 10.97 7.30
N ASN A 55 1.73 10.85 8.60
CA ASN A 55 0.99 11.59 9.64
C ASN A 55 1.85 12.65 10.34
N SER A 56 3.08 12.87 9.87
CA SER A 56 3.95 13.95 10.31
C SER A 56 4.89 14.39 9.20
N ARG A 57 5.29 15.67 9.24
CA ARG A 57 6.35 16.18 8.36
C ARG A 57 7.67 15.49 8.69
N TYR A 58 8.51 15.31 7.68
CA TYR A 58 9.85 14.77 7.88
C TYR A 58 10.91 15.78 7.43
N LYS A 59 11.59 16.39 8.40
CA LYS A 59 12.64 17.40 8.18
C LYS A 59 12.15 18.49 7.20
N ASN A 60 12.98 18.85 6.23
CA ASN A 60 12.69 19.86 5.20
C ASN A 60 12.17 19.25 3.88
N TYR A 61 11.85 17.96 3.86
CA TYR A 61 11.29 17.34 2.66
C TYR A 61 9.83 17.77 2.50
N ARG A 62 9.52 18.43 1.38
CA ARG A 62 8.15 18.94 1.11
C ARG A 62 7.16 17.82 0.79
N ASP A 63 7.63 16.78 0.11
CA ASP A 63 6.79 15.69 -0.43
C ASP A 63 6.96 14.36 0.29
N ILE A 64 7.72 14.34 1.37
CA ILE A 64 7.99 13.13 2.12
C ILE A 64 7.66 13.44 3.56
N GLY A 65 6.84 12.59 4.14
CA GLY A 65 6.52 12.65 5.55
C GLY A 65 6.89 11.35 6.24
N ALA A 66 6.86 11.38 7.56
CA ALA A 66 7.07 10.21 8.39
C ALA A 66 5.75 9.60 8.82
N ILE A 67 5.74 8.27 8.91
CA ILE A 67 4.70 7.51 9.59
C ILE A 67 5.23 7.19 11.00
N ARG A 68 4.65 7.83 12.02
CA ARG A 68 5.12 7.73 13.40
C ARG A 68 4.95 6.33 13.98
N PRO A 69 5.81 5.90 14.92
CA PRO A 69 5.58 4.68 15.72
C PRO A 69 4.17 4.62 16.29
N GLY A 70 3.59 3.42 16.33
CA GLY A 70 2.22 3.18 16.80
C GLY A 70 1.11 3.55 15.81
N THR A 71 1.44 4.10 14.64
CA THR A 71 0.45 4.34 13.58
C THR A 71 -0.02 3.02 12.98
N PRO A 72 -1.34 2.76 12.87
CA PRO A 72 -1.85 1.59 12.17
C PRO A 72 -1.34 1.53 10.73
N TYR A 73 -0.94 0.34 10.27
CA TYR A 73 -0.37 0.12 8.94
C TYR A 73 0.89 0.95 8.65
N ARG A 74 1.71 1.22 9.68
CA ARG A 74 3.06 1.79 9.51
C ARG A 74 3.97 0.86 8.70
N VAL A 75 3.83 -0.45 8.93
CA VAL A 75 4.27 -1.47 7.99
C VAL A 75 3.08 -1.78 7.10
N SER A 76 3.26 -1.55 5.80
CA SER A 76 2.25 -1.90 4.80
C SER A 76 2.88 -2.63 3.63
N LEU A 77 2.11 -3.52 3.02
CA LEU A 77 2.43 -4.19 1.77
C LEU A 77 1.86 -3.44 0.56
N GLN A 78 1.60 -2.13 0.70
CA GLN A 78 1.47 -1.25 -0.46
C GLN A 78 2.79 -1.17 -1.26
N ALA A 79 2.73 -0.54 -2.45
CA ALA A 79 3.94 -0.32 -3.24
C ALA A 79 4.93 0.55 -2.44
N GLY A 80 6.13 0.04 -2.22
CA GLY A 80 7.12 0.68 -1.35
C GLY A 80 8.53 0.20 -1.63
N ILE A 81 9.49 1.10 -1.43
CA ILE A 81 10.90 0.77 -1.41
C ILE A 81 11.29 0.49 0.04
N TRP A 82 12.01 -0.59 0.28
CA TRP A 82 12.44 -0.98 1.62
C TRP A 82 13.95 -1.15 1.68
N ASN A 83 14.54 -0.77 2.80
CA ASN A 83 15.84 -1.28 3.18
C ASN A 83 15.70 -2.79 3.45
N THR A 84 16.51 -3.60 2.78
CA THR A 84 16.37 -5.06 2.79
C THR A 84 16.61 -5.68 4.16
N GLU A 85 17.56 -5.14 4.94
CA GLU A 85 17.86 -5.64 6.29
C GLU A 85 16.70 -5.35 7.24
N VAL A 86 16.17 -4.13 7.20
CA VAL A 86 15.01 -3.72 8.00
C VAL A 86 13.77 -4.54 7.62
N PHE A 87 13.50 -4.72 6.33
CA PHE A 87 12.39 -5.55 5.87
C PHE A 87 12.53 -7.00 6.33
N THR A 88 13.74 -7.56 6.27
CA THR A 88 14.01 -8.92 6.75
C THR A 88 13.77 -9.07 8.25
N ARG A 89 14.18 -8.08 9.06
CA ARG A 89 13.92 -8.04 10.51
C ARG A 89 12.43 -7.98 10.85
N LEU A 90 11.62 -7.38 9.98
CA LEU A 90 10.16 -7.31 10.16
C LEU A 90 9.44 -8.61 9.82
N LEU A 91 10.00 -9.44 8.95
CA LEU A 91 9.37 -10.70 8.52
C LEU A 91 9.45 -11.77 9.61
N LYS A 92 8.33 -12.43 9.90
CA LYS A 92 8.32 -13.69 10.65
C LYS A 92 7.88 -14.85 9.76
N LYS A 93 8.52 -15.99 9.94
CA LYS A 93 8.16 -17.22 9.23
C LYS A 93 6.74 -17.64 9.61
N GLY A 94 5.90 -17.90 8.61
CA GLY A 94 4.52 -18.33 8.80
C GLY A 94 3.48 -17.21 8.73
N GLU A 95 3.88 -15.94 8.84
CA GLU A 95 2.96 -14.81 8.71
C GLU A 95 2.41 -14.67 7.30
N ARG A 96 1.11 -14.39 7.22
CA ARG A 96 0.40 -13.93 6.03
C ARG A 96 0.59 -12.42 5.86
N GLY A 97 0.26 -11.91 4.67
CA GLY A 97 0.43 -10.49 4.36
C GLY A 97 -0.29 -9.55 5.35
N ALA A 98 -1.53 -9.85 5.71
CA ALA A 98 -2.29 -9.04 6.66
C ALA A 98 -1.71 -9.07 8.09
N GLU A 99 -1.21 -10.23 8.52
CA GLU A 99 -0.54 -10.39 9.83
C GLU A 99 0.77 -9.58 9.83
N MET A 100 1.54 -9.63 8.73
CA MET A 100 2.73 -8.80 8.58
C MET A 100 2.42 -7.29 8.65
N GLU A 101 1.32 -6.82 8.05
CA GLU A 101 0.94 -5.40 8.15
C GLU A 101 0.56 -5.02 9.58
N HIS A 102 -0.22 -5.86 10.27
CA HIS A 102 -0.66 -5.60 11.64
C HIS A 102 0.46 -5.76 12.66
N ASP A 103 1.02 -6.96 12.77
CA ASP A 103 2.04 -7.33 13.75
C ASP A 103 3.39 -6.70 13.41
N GLY A 104 3.71 -6.54 12.11
CA GLY A 104 4.89 -5.79 11.69
C GLY A 104 4.80 -4.31 12.07
N SER A 105 3.61 -3.71 12.02
CA SER A 105 3.43 -2.33 12.51
C SER A 105 3.70 -2.23 14.01
N ALA A 106 3.27 -3.21 14.80
CA ALA A 106 3.60 -3.28 16.22
C ALA A 106 5.11 -3.46 16.46
N ARG A 107 5.76 -4.41 15.75
CA ARG A 107 7.22 -4.63 15.83
C ARG A 107 8.03 -3.42 15.40
N SER A 108 7.53 -2.62 14.46
CA SER A 108 8.22 -1.42 13.99
C SER A 108 8.41 -0.36 15.07
N TYR A 109 7.68 -0.45 16.19
CA TYR A 109 7.74 0.54 17.26
C TYR A 109 9.18 0.75 17.78
N ASP A 110 9.95 -0.32 17.86
CA ASP A 110 11.31 -0.32 18.40
C ASP A 110 12.40 -0.01 17.35
N PHE A 111 12.00 0.29 16.11
CA PHE A 111 12.94 0.64 15.04
C PHE A 111 13.27 2.14 15.10
N SER A 112 14.57 2.44 15.12
CA SER A 112 15.08 3.80 15.09
C SER A 112 15.09 4.40 13.68
N GLU A 113 15.08 3.53 12.66
CA GLU A 113 15.04 3.92 11.26
C GLU A 113 13.71 4.61 10.93
N PRO A 114 13.72 5.71 10.16
CA PRO A 114 12.50 6.41 9.81
C PRO A 114 11.66 5.60 8.80
N PHE A 115 10.36 5.53 9.06
CA PHE A 115 9.37 4.99 8.13
C PHE A 115 8.76 6.14 7.36
N LEU A 116 9.07 6.22 6.07
CA LEU A 116 8.71 7.35 5.23
C LEU A 116 7.58 6.97 4.26
N SER A 117 6.87 7.99 3.81
CA SER A 117 5.85 7.86 2.78
C SER A 117 5.83 9.13 1.96
N VAL A 118 5.59 8.98 0.66
CA VAL A 118 5.27 10.15 -0.17
C VAL A 118 4.03 10.81 0.42
N SER A 119 4.07 12.11 0.58
CA SER A 119 2.89 12.89 0.92
C SER A 119 2.02 13.00 -0.33
N ARG A 120 0.70 13.17 -0.14
CA ARG A 120 -0.14 13.73 -1.22
C ARG A 120 0.29 15.19 -1.39
N GLY A 121 1.31 15.38 -2.23
CA GLY A 121 2.05 16.63 -2.35
C GLY A 121 1.48 17.54 -3.41
N VAL A 122 1.37 18.81 -3.03
CA VAL A 122 1.10 20.00 -3.83
C VAL A 122 2.18 20.24 -4.93
N PHE A 123 3.23 19.40 -5.01
CA PHE A 123 4.37 19.54 -5.94
C PHE A 123 4.08 19.23 -7.40
N PHE A 124 2.95 18.59 -7.70
CA PHE A 124 2.40 18.64 -9.03
C PHE A 124 0.97 19.17 -8.93
N PRO A 125 0.76 20.49 -9.01
CA PRO A 125 -0.58 21.03 -9.12
C PRO A 125 -1.36 20.43 -10.31
N TYR A 126 -0.65 19.78 -11.25
CA TYR A 126 -1.19 19.01 -12.38
C TYR A 126 -1.17 17.47 -12.23
N ASP A 127 -0.43 16.88 -11.27
CA ASP A 127 -0.33 15.43 -11.06
C ASP A 127 -0.82 15.09 -9.65
N LYS A 128 -2.15 14.90 -9.53
CA LYS A 128 -2.83 14.42 -8.32
C LYS A 128 -2.46 12.99 -7.94
N SER A 129 -1.52 12.35 -8.64
CA SER A 129 -1.25 10.93 -8.51
C SER A 129 0.12 10.65 -7.89
N ALA A 130 0.14 9.64 -7.03
CA ALA A 130 1.32 9.15 -6.34
C ALA A 130 2.46 8.80 -7.30
N VAL A 131 3.70 8.74 -6.80
CA VAL A 131 4.90 8.44 -7.63
C VAL A 131 4.72 7.14 -8.40
N VAL A 132 4.07 6.16 -7.78
CA VAL A 132 3.53 4.98 -8.47
C VAL A 132 2.02 5.04 -8.35
N ASP A 133 1.34 5.31 -9.46
CA ASP A 133 -0.12 5.30 -9.53
C ASP A 133 -0.61 3.97 -10.07
N TYR A 134 -1.39 3.26 -9.26
CA TYR A 134 -1.91 1.96 -9.60
C TYR A 134 -3.38 1.84 -9.23
N PHE A 135 -4.06 0.96 -9.95
CA PHE A 135 -5.34 0.40 -9.57
C PHE A 135 -5.07 -0.67 -8.50
N SER A 136 -5.52 -0.43 -7.27
CA SER A 136 -5.50 -1.44 -6.21
C SER A 136 -6.90 -1.72 -5.65
N THR A 137 -7.20 -2.95 -5.26
CA THR A 137 -6.56 -4.20 -5.73
C THR A 137 -7.34 -4.74 -6.94
N GLY A 138 -6.65 -5.40 -7.87
CA GLY A 138 -7.28 -6.20 -8.91
C GLY A 138 -8.03 -7.41 -8.37
N ILE A 139 -7.62 -7.99 -7.24
CA ILE A 139 -8.22 -9.19 -6.66
C ILE A 139 -8.61 -8.95 -5.20
N THR A 140 -9.89 -9.14 -4.88
CA THR A 140 -10.41 -9.07 -3.51
C THR A 140 -11.05 -10.41 -3.14
N LYS A 141 -10.55 -11.04 -2.07
CA LYS A 141 -11.10 -12.31 -1.55
C LYS A 141 -11.26 -13.40 -2.63
N GLY A 142 -10.24 -13.54 -3.48
CA GLY A 142 -10.21 -14.52 -4.58
C GLY A 142 -11.07 -14.18 -5.80
N ARG A 143 -11.64 -12.97 -5.86
CA ARG A 143 -12.49 -12.50 -6.97
C ARG A 143 -11.87 -11.32 -7.68
N TRP A 144 -12.09 -11.21 -8.99
CA TRP A 144 -11.73 -10.00 -9.72
C TRP A 144 -12.54 -8.82 -9.20
N HIS A 145 -11.86 -7.72 -8.88
CA HIS A 145 -12.54 -6.47 -8.58
C HIS A 145 -13.34 -6.01 -9.81
N GLY A 146 -14.58 -5.57 -9.60
CA GLY A 146 -15.53 -5.27 -10.69
C GLY A 146 -15.02 -4.25 -11.71
N GLY A 147 -14.12 -3.36 -11.29
CA GLY A 147 -13.48 -2.36 -12.15
C GLY A 147 -12.37 -2.87 -13.08
N VAL A 148 -11.85 -4.09 -12.89
CA VAL A 148 -10.67 -4.59 -13.63
C VAL A 148 -10.93 -4.69 -15.13
N ARG A 149 -12.11 -5.20 -15.54
CA ARG A 149 -12.49 -5.30 -16.97
C ARG A 149 -12.44 -3.95 -17.67
N ARG A 150 -13.04 -2.94 -17.04
CA ARG A 150 -13.06 -1.58 -17.57
C ARG A 150 -11.66 -0.98 -17.61
N PHE A 151 -10.87 -1.22 -16.56
CA PHE A 151 -9.49 -0.75 -16.50
C PHE A 151 -8.64 -1.34 -17.62
N PHE A 152 -8.66 -2.67 -17.81
CA PHE A 152 -7.92 -3.33 -18.89
C PHE A 152 -8.36 -2.89 -20.28
N ALA A 153 -9.67 -2.79 -20.52
CA ALA A 153 -10.18 -2.27 -21.79
C ALA A 153 -9.67 -0.84 -22.08
N ALA A 154 -9.68 0.03 -21.07
CA ALA A 154 -9.18 1.41 -21.21
C ALA A 154 -7.66 1.48 -21.44
N GLN A 155 -6.91 0.46 -21.02
CA GLN A 155 -5.46 0.36 -21.21
C GLN A 155 -5.08 -0.47 -22.45
N GLY A 156 -6.05 -0.98 -23.22
CA GLY A 156 -5.78 -1.86 -24.37
C GLY A 156 -5.21 -3.23 -23.99
N VAL A 157 -5.43 -3.67 -22.74
CA VAL A 157 -4.93 -4.97 -22.24
C VAL A 157 -5.97 -6.05 -22.49
N SER A 158 -5.57 -7.10 -23.21
CA SER A 158 -6.34 -8.34 -23.33
C SER A 158 -5.91 -9.31 -22.24
N ALA A 159 -6.84 -9.77 -21.41
CA ALA A 159 -6.56 -10.72 -20.33
C ALA A 159 -7.71 -11.72 -20.17
N ASP A 160 -7.37 -12.99 -19.95
CA ASP A 160 -8.36 -14.00 -19.58
C ASP A 160 -8.74 -13.85 -18.10
N LEU A 161 -9.99 -13.42 -17.88
CA LEU A 161 -10.54 -13.24 -16.54
C LEU A 161 -11.42 -14.42 -16.09
N SER A 162 -11.51 -15.49 -16.88
CA SER A 162 -12.37 -16.65 -16.60
C SER A 162 -11.91 -17.46 -15.38
N HIS A 163 -10.62 -17.44 -15.06
CA HIS A 163 -10.05 -18.18 -13.94
C HIS A 163 -10.56 -17.76 -12.55
N ARG A 164 -11.18 -16.58 -12.42
CA ARG A 164 -11.76 -16.11 -11.16
C ARG A 164 -13.13 -15.46 -11.42
N PRO A 165 -14.11 -15.65 -10.52
CA PRO A 165 -15.35 -14.92 -10.64
C PRO A 165 -15.13 -13.43 -10.37
N VAL A 166 -15.96 -12.57 -10.94
CA VAL A 166 -15.97 -11.12 -10.66
C VAL A 166 -16.79 -10.85 -9.39
N GLU A 167 -16.42 -9.83 -8.61
CA GLU A 167 -17.23 -9.35 -7.48
C GLU A 167 -18.65 -8.99 -7.93
N SER A 168 -19.64 -9.30 -7.10
CA SER A 168 -21.02 -8.92 -7.40
C SER A 168 -21.21 -7.40 -7.30
N SER A 169 -22.12 -6.86 -8.10
CA SER A 169 -22.46 -5.42 -8.08
C SER A 169 -22.90 -4.93 -6.70
N ALA A 170 -23.42 -5.81 -5.83
CA ALA A 170 -23.76 -5.48 -4.45
C ALA A 170 -22.53 -5.34 -3.54
N ALA A 171 -21.50 -6.17 -3.73
CA ALA A 171 -20.23 -6.04 -3.01
C ALA A 171 -19.46 -4.79 -3.47
N ALA A 172 -19.37 -4.57 -4.78
CA ALA A 172 -18.75 -3.38 -5.37
C ALA A 172 -19.43 -2.08 -4.89
N ARG A 173 -20.77 -2.04 -4.85
CA ARG A 173 -21.52 -0.89 -4.30
C ARG A 173 -21.24 -0.68 -2.81
N ARG A 174 -21.14 -1.74 -2.02
CA ARG A 174 -20.76 -1.63 -0.60
C ARG A 174 -19.36 -1.04 -0.42
N HIS A 175 -18.38 -1.47 -1.21
CA HIS A 175 -17.02 -0.92 -1.17
C HIS A 175 -17.01 0.56 -1.60
N PHE A 176 -17.71 0.89 -2.69
CA PHE A 176 -17.86 2.27 -3.15
C PHE A 176 -18.49 3.16 -2.07
N LEU A 177 -19.61 2.74 -1.47
CA LEU A 177 -20.26 3.47 -0.39
C LEU A 177 -19.29 3.69 0.78
N LYS A 178 -18.60 2.64 1.25
CA LYS A 178 -17.59 2.75 2.33
C LYS A 178 -16.44 3.70 2.01
N SER A 179 -16.11 3.90 0.73
CA SER A 179 -15.06 4.80 0.28
C SER A 179 -15.50 6.27 0.17
N LEU A 180 -16.81 6.57 0.21
CA LEU A 180 -17.31 7.93 0.12
C LEU A 180 -17.01 8.70 1.43
N PRO A 181 -16.32 9.85 1.36
CA PRO A 181 -15.93 10.61 2.55
C PRO A 181 -17.13 11.24 3.28
N PHE A 182 -18.33 11.22 2.70
CA PHE A 182 -19.54 11.86 3.24
C PHE A 182 -20.48 10.90 3.99
N LEU A 183 -20.14 9.60 4.09
CA LEU A 183 -20.91 8.70 4.95
C LEU A 183 -20.85 9.20 6.39
N SER A 184 -22.03 9.46 6.96
CA SER A 184 -22.19 10.01 8.30
C SER A 184 -21.44 9.14 9.34
N PRO A 185 -21.01 9.73 10.46
CA PRO A 185 -20.33 8.99 11.54
C PRO A 185 -21.10 7.74 11.98
N LEU A 186 -22.44 7.78 11.96
CA LEU A 186 -23.32 6.66 12.29
C LEU A 186 -23.20 5.50 11.30
N VAL A 187 -23.09 5.77 10.00
CA VAL A 187 -22.92 4.71 8.99
C VAL A 187 -21.52 4.10 9.08
N ARG A 188 -20.48 4.91 9.35
CA ARG A 188 -19.13 4.40 9.61
C ARG A 188 -19.09 3.54 10.88
N PHE A 189 -19.83 3.93 11.92
CA PHE A 189 -19.95 3.19 13.17
C PHE A 189 -20.69 1.85 12.97
N ALA A 190 -21.80 1.84 12.24
CA ALA A 190 -22.53 0.63 11.90
C ALA A 190 -21.66 -0.38 11.12
N PHE A 191 -20.90 0.08 10.13
CA PHE A 191 -19.95 -0.79 9.42
C PHE A 191 -18.80 -1.30 10.30
N ARG A 192 -18.38 -0.53 11.31
CA ARG A 192 -17.34 -0.93 12.27
C ARG A 192 -17.85 -1.99 13.26
N ILE A 193 -19.11 -1.90 13.68
CA ILE A 193 -19.78 -2.93 14.49
C ILE A 193 -19.98 -4.21 13.68
N GLU A 194 -20.46 -4.11 12.43
CA GLU A 194 -20.65 -5.29 11.57
C GLU A 194 -19.33 -6.04 11.31
N TYR A 195 -18.22 -5.32 11.17
CA TYR A 195 -16.89 -5.92 11.04
C TYR A 195 -16.43 -6.64 12.32
N LYS A 196 -16.59 -5.99 13.49
CA LYS A 196 -16.26 -6.62 14.79
C LYS A 196 -17.09 -7.86 15.07
N LEU A 197 -18.36 -7.85 14.70
CA LEU A 197 -19.24 -9.01 14.86
C LEU A 197 -18.79 -10.17 13.97
N LYS A 198 -18.42 -9.92 12.70
CA LYS A 198 -17.92 -11.00 11.83
C LYS A 198 -16.62 -11.63 12.30
N THR A 199 -15.70 -10.85 12.87
CA THR A 199 -14.46 -11.37 13.44
C THR A 199 -14.64 -12.10 14.78
N LEU A 200 -15.82 -12.02 15.40
CA LEU A 200 -16.16 -12.75 16.63
C LEU A 200 -16.83 -14.10 16.36
N PHE A 201 -17.22 -14.36 15.10
CA PHE A 201 -17.92 -15.58 14.66
C PHE A 201 -17.17 -16.34 13.54
N GLU A 202 -15.91 -15.99 13.27
CA GLU A 202 -14.92 -16.74 12.46
C GLU A 202 -13.76 -17.16 13.36
#